data_AF-A0A2M7UHV1-F1
#
_entry.id   AF-A0A2M7UHV1-F1
#
_cell.length_a   1.000
_cell.length_b   1.000
_cell.length_c   1.000
_cell.angle_alpha   90.00
_cell.angle_beta   90.00
_cell.angle_gamma   90.00
#
_symmetry.space_group_name_H-M   'P 1'
#
loop_
_entity.id
_entity.type
_entity.pdbx_description
1 polymer ?
#
loop_
_entity_poly.entity_id
_entity_poly.type
_entity_poly.pdbx_seq_one_letter_code
_entity_poly.pdbx_strand_id
1 'polypeptide(L)'
;MNKLKIKKQLQDMESSITEKDVVFLLVLLRKLLERNNAKSKYKLLIFYADWALHTEKDRLTSGMKNILKRIESEDQKKNSTMELSKFIHMEHLRDEMKQCLTDYNLPLCMVGEDERWNMFVIKLVQFLIDHPINIKTEHAVSAFEVFAFKKMPEGYDHVVMCHMKYKKPQTEKVWQFHLLPNSIC
;
A
#
# COMPACT_ATOMS: atom_id res chain seq x y z
N MET A 1 13.79 -15.21 15.78
CA MET A 1 14.68 -14.68 14.72
C MET A 1 14.12 -13.47 13.95
N ASN A 2 12.85 -13.43 13.49
CA ASN A 2 12.35 -12.26 12.72
C ASN A 2 12.10 -10.99 13.56
N LYS A 3 11.60 -11.12 14.81
CA LYS A 3 11.25 -9.96 15.64
C LYS A 3 12.44 -9.04 15.91
N LEU A 4 13.64 -9.58 16.19
CA LEU A 4 14.84 -8.77 16.43
C LEU A 4 15.26 -7.98 15.18
N LYS A 5 15.18 -8.60 13.99
CA LYS A 5 15.44 -7.91 12.71
C LYS A 5 14.42 -6.80 12.45
N ILE A 6 13.15 -7.02 12.79
CA ILE A 6 12.10 -5.99 12.66
C ILE A 6 12.36 -4.84 13.64
N LYS A 7 12.69 -5.12 14.91
CA LYS A 7 13.02 -4.08 15.88
C LYS A 7 14.20 -3.24 15.40
N LYS A 8 15.27 -3.89 14.94
CA LYS A 8 16.43 -3.19 14.38
C LYS A 8 16.04 -2.36 13.17
N GLN A 9 15.28 -2.91 12.23
CA GLN A 9 14.84 -2.17 11.04
C GLN A 9 14.02 -0.92 11.42
N LEU A 10 13.11 -1.04 12.39
CA LEU A 10 12.32 0.09 12.87
C LEU A 10 13.20 1.17 13.52
N GLN A 11 14.24 0.77 14.25
CA GLN A 11 15.23 1.69 14.83
C GLN A 11 16.11 2.36 13.76
N ASP A 12 16.59 1.60 12.77
CA ASP A 12 17.41 2.14 11.68
C ASP A 12 16.61 3.22 10.90
N MET A 13 15.31 2.96 10.71
CA MET A 13 14.36 3.90 10.12
C MET A 13 14.12 5.16 10.96
N GLU A 14 14.45 5.20 12.26
CA GLU A 14 14.23 6.38 13.13
C GLU A 14 14.94 7.62 12.60
N SER A 15 16.14 7.44 12.05
CA SER A 15 16.96 8.52 11.49
C SER A 15 16.49 9.01 10.12
N SER A 16 16.16 8.09 9.22
CA SER A 16 15.70 8.38 7.86
C SER A 16 14.98 7.17 7.28
N ILE A 17 13.97 7.40 6.44
CA ILE A 17 13.20 6.34 5.78
C ILE A 17 13.55 6.32 4.29
N THR A 18 14.10 5.21 3.82
CA THR A 18 14.36 4.97 2.38
C THR A 18 13.35 3.98 1.79
N GLU A 19 13.27 3.93 0.45
CA GLU A 19 12.43 2.93 -0.25
C GLU A 19 12.83 1.50 0.12
N LYS A 20 14.15 1.24 0.17
CA LYS A 20 14.70 -0.06 0.58
C LYS A 20 14.24 -0.45 1.97
N ASP A 21 14.22 0.50 2.91
CA ASP A 21 13.80 0.24 4.29
C ASP A 21 12.33 -0.16 4.37
N VAL A 22 11.47 0.56 3.65
CA VAL A 22 10.03 0.30 3.58
C VAL A 22 9.75 -1.08 3.00
N VAL A 23 10.34 -1.39 1.84
CA VAL A 23 10.16 -2.70 1.19
C VAL A 23 10.71 -3.81 2.08
N PHE A 24 11.89 -3.62 2.67
CA PHE A 24 12.50 -4.61 3.55
C PHE A 24 11.66 -4.84 4.81
N LEU A 25 11.09 -3.80 5.41
CA LEU A 25 10.17 -3.93 6.53
C LEU A 25 8.94 -4.76 6.14
N LEU A 26 8.32 -4.48 4.99
CA LEU A 26 7.18 -5.27 4.47
C LEU A 26 7.56 -6.75 4.28
N VAL A 27 8.76 -7.06 3.77
CA VAL A 27 9.27 -8.44 3.67
C VAL A 27 9.37 -9.10 5.05
N LEU A 28 9.93 -8.40 6.02
CA LEU A 28 10.12 -8.95 7.36
C LEU A 28 8.78 -9.19 8.07
N LEU A 29 7.84 -8.25 7.96
CA LEU A 29 6.48 -8.38 8.50
C LEU A 29 5.73 -9.53 7.84
N ARG A 30 5.75 -9.64 6.51
CA ARG A 30 5.17 -10.78 5.79
C ARG A 30 5.74 -12.11 6.30
N LYS A 31 7.07 -12.24 6.39
CA LYS A 31 7.73 -13.46 6.92
C LYS A 31 7.34 -13.75 8.37
N LEU A 32 7.14 -12.72 9.20
CA LEU A 32 6.65 -12.89 10.57
C LEU A 32 5.23 -13.47 10.56
N LEU A 33 4.32 -12.88 9.79
CA LEU A 33 2.93 -13.33 9.70
C LEU A 33 2.80 -14.74 9.13
N GLU A 34 3.64 -15.10 8.16
CA GLU A 34 3.71 -16.45 7.60
C GLU A 34 4.04 -17.50 8.64
N ARG A 35 5.09 -17.25 9.43
CA ARG A 35 5.55 -18.19 10.44
C ARG A 35 4.56 -18.38 11.59
N ASN A 36 3.73 -17.38 11.85
CA ASN A 36 2.73 -17.42 12.92
C ASN A 36 1.32 -17.76 12.38
N ASN A 37 1.20 -18.17 11.12
CA ASN A 37 -0.08 -18.46 10.46
C ASN A 37 -1.14 -17.33 10.60
N ALA A 38 -0.67 -16.07 10.62
CA ALA A 38 -1.49 -14.90 10.91
C ALA A 38 -1.83 -14.06 9.65
N LYS A 39 -1.46 -14.53 8.45
CA LYS A 39 -1.71 -13.82 7.18
C LYS A 39 -3.17 -13.43 6.96
N SER A 40 -4.09 -14.28 7.38
CA SER A 40 -5.54 -14.06 7.23
C SER A 40 -6.08 -12.93 8.10
N LYS A 41 -5.42 -12.63 9.23
CA LYS A 41 -5.76 -11.52 10.14
C LYS A 41 -5.31 -10.16 9.58
N TYR A 42 -4.17 -10.14 8.90
CA TYR A 42 -3.52 -8.92 8.42
C TYR A 42 -3.54 -8.89 6.87
N LYS A 43 -4.71 -8.63 6.29
CA LYS A 43 -4.92 -8.73 4.84
C LYS A 43 -4.31 -7.57 4.07
N LEU A 44 -4.38 -6.34 4.57
CA LEU A 44 -3.81 -5.16 3.89
C LEU A 44 -2.28 -5.19 3.94
N LEU A 45 -1.69 -5.56 5.07
CA LEU A 45 -0.25 -5.69 5.21
C LEU A 45 0.30 -6.76 4.27
N ILE A 46 -0.40 -7.90 4.15
CA ILE A 46 -0.05 -8.93 3.16
C ILE A 46 -0.26 -8.42 1.74
N PHE A 47 -1.32 -7.66 1.46
CA PHE A 47 -1.56 -7.07 0.15
C PHE A 47 -0.40 -6.17 -0.30
N TYR A 48 -0.01 -5.19 0.52
CA TYR A 48 1.06 -4.25 0.16
C TYR A 48 2.44 -4.93 0.15
N ALA A 49 2.69 -5.88 1.05
CA ALA A 49 3.93 -6.65 1.01
C ALA A 49 4.04 -7.54 -0.24
N ASP A 50 2.94 -8.18 -0.64
CA ASP A 50 2.87 -8.94 -1.88
C ASP A 50 3.00 -8.02 -3.10
N TRP A 51 2.39 -6.84 -3.08
CA TRP A 51 2.52 -5.87 -4.17
C TRP A 51 3.99 -5.42 -4.31
N ALA A 52 4.63 -5.04 -3.21
CA ALA A 52 6.01 -4.58 -3.22
C ALA A 52 7.05 -5.65 -3.62
N LEU A 53 6.72 -6.95 -3.52
CA LEU A 53 7.65 -8.05 -3.79
C LEU A 53 7.52 -8.65 -5.18
N HIS A 54 6.49 -8.29 -5.95
CA HIS A 54 6.23 -8.88 -7.25
C HIS A 54 6.25 -7.79 -8.30
N THR A 55 7.34 -7.76 -9.08
CA THR A 55 7.65 -6.67 -10.02
C THR A 55 6.56 -6.48 -11.07
N GLU A 56 5.95 -7.57 -11.51
CA GLU A 56 4.71 -7.59 -12.26
C GLU A 56 3.87 -8.74 -11.74
N LYS A 57 2.62 -8.48 -11.39
CA LYS A 57 1.76 -9.52 -10.81
C LYS A 57 0.63 -9.91 -11.74
N ASP A 58 0.92 -10.91 -12.57
CA ASP A 58 -0.04 -11.54 -13.47
C ASP A 58 -1.15 -12.33 -12.76
N ARG A 59 -0.89 -12.75 -11.52
CA ARG A 59 -1.80 -13.60 -10.74
C ARG A 59 -2.17 -12.92 -9.42
N LEU A 60 -3.41 -12.47 -9.34
CA LEU A 60 -3.97 -11.92 -8.10
C LEU A 60 -4.25 -13.02 -7.08
N THR A 61 -3.76 -12.84 -5.86
CA THR A 61 -4.19 -13.66 -4.71
C THR A 61 -5.65 -13.36 -4.37
N SER A 62 -6.32 -14.26 -3.66
CA SER A 62 -7.71 -14.04 -3.21
C SER A 62 -7.85 -12.77 -2.35
N GLY A 63 -6.86 -12.48 -1.50
CA GLY A 63 -6.81 -11.24 -0.72
C GLY A 63 -6.77 -9.98 -1.58
N MET A 64 -5.90 -9.98 -2.60
CA MET A 64 -5.81 -8.85 -3.54
C MET A 64 -7.11 -8.65 -4.33
N LYS A 65 -7.72 -9.74 -4.81
CA LYS A 65 -9.01 -9.68 -5.51
C LYS A 65 -10.10 -9.01 -4.68
N ASN A 66 -10.17 -9.33 -3.38
CA ASN A 66 -11.17 -8.75 -2.48
C ASN A 66 -10.94 -7.26 -2.23
N ILE A 67 -9.68 -6.83 -2.08
CA ILE A 67 -9.34 -5.42 -1.88
C ILE A 67 -9.65 -4.62 -3.15
N LEU A 68 -9.25 -5.11 -4.33
CA LEU A 68 -9.56 -4.47 -5.60
C LEU A 68 -11.07 -4.38 -5.84
N LYS A 69 -11.84 -5.43 -5.56
CA LYS A 69 -13.31 -5.37 -5.61
C LYS A 69 -13.90 -4.31 -4.68
N ARG A 70 -13.33 -4.14 -3.49
CA ARG A 70 -13.78 -3.10 -2.55
C ARG A 70 -13.53 -1.71 -3.13
N ILE A 71 -12.34 -1.46 -3.66
CA ILE A 71 -11.99 -0.19 -4.35
C ILE A 71 -12.96 0.06 -5.52
N GLU A 72 -13.23 -0.96 -6.34
CA GLU A 72 -14.19 -0.88 -7.44
C GLU A 72 -15.60 -0.50 -6.95
N SER A 73 -16.08 -1.13 -5.88
CA SER A 73 -17.39 -0.86 -5.33
C SER A 73 -17.50 0.54 -4.71
N GLU A 74 -16.41 1.08 -4.15
CA GLU A 74 -16.39 2.44 -3.62
C GLU A 74 -16.37 3.47 -4.75
N ASP A 75 -15.59 3.26 -5.82
CA ASP A 75 -15.55 4.15 -7.00
C ASP A 75 -16.93 4.31 -7.67
N GLN A 76 -17.77 3.27 -7.64
CA GLN A 76 -19.13 3.31 -8.19
C GLN A 76 -20.13 4.11 -7.33
N LYS A 77 -19.81 4.46 -6.07
CA LYS A 77 -20.69 5.25 -5.20
C LYS A 77 -20.49 6.75 -5.44
N LYS A 78 -21.58 7.52 -5.35
CA LYS A 78 -21.57 8.99 -5.56
C LYS A 78 -20.71 9.79 -4.56
N ASN A 79 -20.28 9.19 -3.44
CA ASN A 79 -19.43 9.80 -2.41
C ASN A 79 -18.02 9.15 -2.33
N SER A 80 -17.53 8.60 -3.44
CA SER A 80 -16.32 7.77 -3.53
C SER A 80 -15.00 8.43 -3.11
N THR A 81 -14.95 9.76 -3.07
CA THR A 81 -13.71 10.53 -2.83
C THR A 81 -13.09 10.24 -1.46
N MET A 82 -13.90 10.05 -0.41
CA MET A 82 -13.40 9.92 0.96
C MET A 82 -12.73 8.56 1.21
N GLU A 83 -13.36 7.46 0.82
CA GLU A 83 -12.80 6.11 1.04
C GLU A 83 -11.62 5.81 0.11
N LEU A 84 -11.62 6.37 -1.11
CA LEU A 84 -10.48 6.29 -2.01
C LEU A 84 -9.29 7.11 -1.49
N SER A 85 -9.56 8.27 -0.87
CA SER A 85 -8.53 9.05 -0.18
C SER A 85 -7.90 8.26 0.96
N LYS A 86 -8.68 7.60 1.81
CA LYS A 86 -8.15 6.74 2.90
C LYS A 86 -7.31 5.58 2.38
N PHE A 87 -7.68 5.00 1.24
CA PHE A 87 -6.87 3.96 0.59
C PHE A 87 -5.50 4.48 0.17
N ILE A 88 -5.42 5.71 -0.32
CA ILE A 88 -4.19 6.29 -0.89
C ILE A 88 -3.27 6.84 0.18
N HIS A 89 -3.83 7.40 1.25
CA HIS A 89 -3.10 7.70 2.49
C HIS A 89 -2.81 6.43 3.32
N MET A 90 -3.29 5.27 2.84
CA MET A 90 -3.08 3.96 3.42
C MET A 90 -3.48 3.90 4.90
N GLU A 91 -4.52 4.63 5.31
CA GLU A 91 -4.96 4.73 6.72
C GLU A 91 -5.27 3.35 7.31
N HIS A 92 -6.01 2.52 6.56
CA HIS A 92 -6.33 1.17 7.00
C HIS A 92 -5.09 0.25 7.06
N LEU A 93 -4.07 0.49 6.22
CA LEU A 93 -2.80 -0.21 6.35
C LEU A 93 -2.08 0.22 7.64
N ARG A 94 -2.12 1.52 7.98
CA ARG A 94 -1.54 2.05 9.22
C ARG A 94 -2.14 1.38 10.44
N ASP A 95 -3.47 1.31 10.50
CA ASP A 95 -4.20 0.67 11.59
C ASP A 95 -3.82 -0.81 11.72
N GLU A 96 -3.79 -1.51 10.59
CA GLU A 96 -3.46 -2.93 10.55
C GLU A 96 -1.99 -3.19 10.92
N MET A 97 -1.06 -2.32 10.50
CA MET A 97 0.34 -2.36 10.92
C MET A 97 0.49 -2.05 12.40
N LYS A 98 -0.20 -1.04 12.94
CA LYS A 98 -0.20 -0.70 14.37
C LYS A 98 -0.65 -1.90 15.19
N GLN A 99 -1.77 -2.53 14.82
CA GLN A 99 -2.24 -3.74 15.47
C GLN A 99 -1.22 -4.88 15.39
N CYS A 100 -0.62 -5.11 14.23
CA CYS A 100 0.40 -6.13 14.05
C CYS A 100 1.61 -5.87 14.97
N LEU A 101 2.12 -4.65 15.01
CA LEU A 101 3.28 -4.31 15.83
C LEU A 101 2.96 -4.47 17.33
N THR A 102 1.77 -4.06 17.78
CA THR A 102 1.27 -4.28 19.14
C THR A 102 1.19 -5.77 19.49
N ASP A 103 0.53 -6.59 18.67
CA ASP A 103 0.37 -8.03 18.91
C ASP A 103 1.70 -8.76 19.09
N TYR A 104 2.75 -8.30 18.41
CA TYR A 104 4.06 -8.92 18.46
C TYR A 104 5.06 -8.22 19.42
N ASN A 105 4.62 -7.21 20.18
CA ASN A 105 5.43 -6.40 21.10
C ASN A 105 6.63 -5.72 20.40
N LEU A 106 6.34 -5.05 19.28
CA LEU A 106 7.29 -4.31 18.47
C LEU A 106 7.08 -2.79 18.63
N PRO A 107 8.14 -1.97 18.42
CA PRO A 107 8.04 -0.51 18.48
C PRO A 107 6.97 0.03 17.52
N LEU A 108 6.28 1.09 17.95
CA LEU A 108 5.23 1.75 17.18
C LEU A 108 5.69 3.07 16.55
N CYS A 109 6.96 3.49 16.73
CA CYS A 109 7.47 4.81 16.33
C CYS A 109 7.11 5.19 14.89
N MET A 110 7.21 4.26 13.93
CA MET A 110 6.88 4.55 12.53
C MET A 110 5.38 4.74 12.24
N VAL A 111 4.49 4.06 12.98
CA VAL A 111 3.03 4.13 12.78
C VAL A 111 2.33 5.05 13.78
N GLY A 112 3.02 5.45 14.85
CA GLY A 112 2.50 6.28 15.92
C GLY A 112 2.47 7.77 15.57
N GLU A 113 3.37 8.22 14.71
CA GLU A 113 3.55 9.63 14.31
C GLU A 113 3.11 9.84 12.86
N ASP A 114 2.32 10.89 12.61
CA ASP A 114 1.76 11.17 11.28
C ASP A 114 2.83 11.48 10.25
N GLU A 115 3.85 12.28 10.60
CA GLU A 115 4.95 12.61 9.71
C GLU A 115 5.73 11.37 9.27
N ARG A 116 6.03 10.47 10.22
CA ARG A 116 6.75 9.23 9.93
C ARG A 116 5.94 8.27 9.08
N TRP A 117 4.63 8.20 9.33
CA TRP A 117 3.72 7.43 8.49
C TRP A 117 3.66 8.00 7.08
N ASN A 118 3.54 9.32 6.93
CA ASN A 118 3.51 9.96 5.61
C ASN A 118 4.80 9.71 4.84
N MET A 119 5.96 9.78 5.50
CA MET A 119 7.24 9.41 4.90
C MET A 119 7.29 7.94 4.47
N PHE A 120 6.74 7.03 5.27
CA PHE A 120 6.59 5.63 4.88
C PHE A 120 5.72 5.48 3.63
N VAL A 121 4.55 6.13 3.58
CA VAL A 121 3.63 6.09 2.45
C VAL A 121 4.29 6.66 1.19
N ILE A 122 4.95 7.82 1.29
CA ILE A 122 5.67 8.43 0.16
C ILE A 122 6.69 7.44 -0.40
N LYS A 123 7.51 6.83 0.44
CA LYS A 123 8.55 5.88 0.01
C LYS A 123 7.96 4.59 -0.56
N LEU A 124 6.86 4.10 0.01
CA LEU A 124 6.15 2.94 -0.54
C LEU A 124 5.57 3.27 -1.92
N VAL A 125 4.90 4.41 -2.07
CA VAL A 125 4.28 4.82 -3.33
C VAL A 125 5.33 5.08 -4.41
N GLN A 126 6.45 5.73 -4.05
CA GLN A 126 7.59 5.92 -4.95
C GLN A 126 8.08 4.59 -5.53
N PHE A 127 8.19 3.57 -4.68
CA PHE A 127 8.52 2.22 -5.11
C PHE A 127 7.41 1.59 -5.98
N LEU A 128 6.14 1.71 -5.60
CA LEU A 128 5.02 1.05 -6.28
C LEU A 128 4.65 1.68 -7.65
N ILE A 129 5.10 2.90 -7.95
CA ILE A 129 4.91 3.53 -9.26
C ILE A 129 5.46 2.66 -10.39
N ASP A 130 6.61 2.03 -10.18
CA ASP A 130 7.27 1.19 -11.19
C ASP A 130 6.72 -0.25 -11.22
N HIS A 131 5.71 -0.55 -10.40
CA HIS A 131 5.20 -1.91 -10.18
C HIS A 131 3.67 -1.97 -10.35
N PRO A 132 3.12 -1.80 -11.56
CA PRO A 132 1.67 -1.86 -11.77
C PRO A 132 1.11 -3.26 -11.51
N ILE A 133 -0.14 -3.32 -11.01
CA ILE A 133 -0.90 -4.56 -10.94
C ILE A 133 -1.64 -4.76 -12.27
N ASN A 134 -1.17 -5.72 -13.06
CA ASN A 134 -1.78 -6.12 -14.33
C ASN A 134 -2.77 -7.26 -14.12
N ILE A 135 -4.03 -7.08 -14.50
CA ILE A 135 -5.11 -8.02 -14.23
C ILE A 135 -5.51 -8.72 -15.52
N LYS A 136 -4.97 -9.92 -15.74
CA LYS A 136 -5.31 -10.73 -16.91
C LYS A 136 -6.80 -11.12 -16.91
N THR A 137 -7.38 -11.17 -18.11
CA THR A 137 -8.80 -11.41 -18.38
C THR A 137 -9.30 -12.77 -17.87
N GLU A 138 -8.44 -13.79 -17.84
CA GLU A 138 -8.74 -15.13 -17.29
C GLU A 138 -8.92 -15.16 -15.76
N HIS A 139 -8.59 -14.06 -15.08
CA HIS A 139 -8.74 -13.90 -13.64
C HIS A 139 -9.63 -12.70 -13.30
N ALA A 140 -10.55 -12.34 -14.21
CA ALA A 140 -11.46 -11.19 -14.11
C ALA A 140 -12.40 -11.29 -12.90
N VAL A 141 -11.86 -10.96 -11.73
CA VAL A 141 -12.61 -10.78 -10.49
C VAL A 141 -12.84 -9.28 -10.24
N SER A 142 -12.14 -8.39 -10.95
CA SER A 142 -12.41 -6.95 -10.99
C SER A 142 -12.64 -6.46 -12.42
N ALA A 143 -13.37 -5.35 -12.55
CA ALA A 143 -13.51 -4.61 -13.81
C ALA A 143 -12.20 -3.94 -14.26
N PHE A 144 -11.19 -3.87 -13.39
CA PHE A 144 -9.89 -3.32 -13.71
C PHE A 144 -9.07 -4.26 -14.62
N GLU A 145 -8.39 -3.66 -15.59
CA GLU A 145 -7.31 -4.24 -16.38
C GLU A 145 -5.94 -3.89 -15.76
N VAL A 146 -5.81 -2.66 -15.24
CA VAL A 146 -4.59 -2.17 -14.60
C VAL A 146 -4.96 -1.34 -13.37
N PHE A 147 -4.25 -1.58 -12.27
CA PHE A 147 -4.25 -0.75 -11.07
C PHE A 147 -2.82 -0.32 -10.75
N ALA A 148 -2.53 0.98 -10.78
CA ALA A 148 -1.16 1.48 -10.64
C ALA A 148 -1.12 2.86 -9.96
N PHE A 149 0.00 3.16 -9.33
CA PHE A 149 0.37 4.54 -9.02
C PHE A 149 1.15 5.12 -10.21
N LYS A 150 0.96 6.40 -10.52
CA LYS A 150 1.70 7.12 -11.56
C LYS A 150 2.23 8.44 -11.02
N LYS A 151 3.47 8.79 -11.40
CA LYS A 151 4.00 10.15 -11.20
C LYS A 151 3.17 11.13 -12.02
N MET A 152 2.95 12.30 -11.45
CA MET A 152 2.47 13.44 -12.22
C MET A 152 3.58 13.97 -13.15
N PRO A 153 3.23 14.65 -14.25
CA PRO A 153 4.19 15.39 -15.08
C PRO A 153 4.97 16.43 -14.26
N GLU A 154 6.10 16.90 -14.81
CA GLU A 154 7.04 17.83 -14.17
C GLU A 154 6.34 19.00 -13.46
N GLY A 155 6.75 19.28 -12.20
CA GLY A 155 6.21 20.35 -11.35
C GLY A 155 5.35 19.90 -10.16
N TYR A 156 5.13 18.58 -9.97
CA TYR A 156 4.29 18.03 -8.90
C TYR A 156 4.95 16.86 -8.16
N ASP A 157 6.13 17.08 -7.58
CA ASP A 157 6.97 16.04 -6.94
C ASP A 157 6.30 15.30 -5.75
N HIS A 158 5.15 15.78 -5.29
CA HIS A 158 4.38 15.26 -4.16
C HIS A 158 2.97 14.81 -4.51
N VAL A 159 2.63 14.78 -5.80
CA VAL A 159 1.29 14.37 -6.25
C VAL A 159 1.42 13.03 -6.96
N VAL A 160 0.66 12.05 -6.47
CA VAL A 160 0.59 10.74 -7.09
C VAL A 160 -0.82 10.51 -7.59
N MET A 161 -0.90 9.98 -8.81
CA MET A 161 -2.16 9.55 -9.38
C MET A 161 -2.39 8.07 -9.09
N CYS A 162 -3.57 7.75 -8.57
CA CYS A 162 -4.07 6.39 -8.66
C CYS A 162 -4.72 6.22 -10.03
N HIS A 163 -4.13 5.37 -10.86
CA HIS A 163 -4.56 5.08 -12.22
C HIS A 163 -5.30 3.74 -12.26
N MET A 164 -6.56 3.80 -12.67
CA MET A 164 -7.44 2.64 -12.82
C MET A 164 -7.94 2.56 -14.26
N LYS A 165 -7.52 1.51 -14.98
CA LYS A 165 -7.98 1.23 -16.35
C LYS A 165 -9.04 0.13 -16.30
N TYR A 166 -10.23 0.38 -16.85
CA TYR A 166 -11.35 -0.56 -16.83
C TYR A 166 -11.46 -1.34 -18.15
N LYS A 167 -11.93 -2.58 -18.06
CA LYS A 167 -12.09 -3.48 -19.22
C LYS A 167 -13.13 -2.98 -20.21
N LYS A 168 -14.29 -2.48 -19.75
CA LYS A 168 -15.35 -1.88 -20.59
C LYS A 168 -16.24 -0.91 -19.81
N PRO A 169 -16.72 0.18 -20.44
CA PRO A 169 -16.35 0.65 -21.78
C PRO A 169 -15.11 1.56 -21.69
N GLN A 170 -13.89 1.02 -21.83
CA GLN A 170 -12.61 1.77 -21.97
C GLN A 170 -12.50 3.09 -21.18
N THR A 171 -13.06 3.15 -19.98
CA THR A 171 -12.95 4.34 -19.13
C THR A 171 -11.65 4.21 -18.37
N GLU A 172 -10.77 5.19 -18.54
CA GLU A 172 -9.64 5.40 -17.63
C GLU A 172 -10.08 6.42 -16.59
N LYS A 173 -9.87 6.06 -15.32
CA LYS A 173 -10.04 7.00 -14.21
C LYS A 173 -8.69 7.29 -13.59
N VAL A 174 -8.43 8.58 -13.47
CA VAL A 174 -7.24 9.13 -12.87
C VAL A 174 -7.69 9.95 -11.68
N TRP A 175 -7.23 9.55 -10.50
CA TRP A 175 -7.53 10.28 -9.28
C TRP A 175 -6.24 10.89 -8.75
N GLN A 176 -6.24 12.20 -8.54
CA GLN A 176 -5.09 12.96 -8.08
C GLN A 176 -5.11 13.10 -6.56
N PHE A 177 -3.98 12.81 -5.92
CA PHE A 177 -3.84 12.99 -4.48
C PHE A 177 -2.52 13.67 -4.16
N HIS A 178 -2.61 14.62 -3.24
CA HIS A 178 -1.44 15.23 -2.65
C HIS A 178 -0.96 14.30 -1.54
N LEU A 179 0.18 13.66 -1.73
CA LEU A 179 0.92 13.07 -0.62
C LEU A 179 1.55 14.25 0.10
N LEU A 180 0.81 14.86 1.03
CA LEU A 180 1.26 16.06 1.72
C LEU A 180 2.65 15.81 2.33
N PRO A 181 3.69 16.53 1.90
CA PRO A 181 4.90 16.66 2.68
C PRO A 181 4.57 17.69 3.74
N ASN A 182 4.39 17.22 4.97
CA ASN A 182 4.17 18.05 6.14
C ASN A 182 2.80 18.75 6.13
N SER A 183 1.86 18.19 6.90
CA SER A 183 0.95 19.05 7.64
C SER A 183 1.82 19.83 8.64
N ILE A 184 2.30 21.00 8.24
CA ILE A 184 2.83 21.99 9.19
C ILE A 184 1.67 22.31 10.13
N CYS A 185 1.75 21.82 11.37
CA CYS A 185 1.12 22.47 12.51
C CYS A 185 2.09 23.51 13.06
#